data_AF-A0A498DAT8-F1
#
_entry.id   AF-A0A498DAT8-F1
#
_cell.length_a   1.000
_cell.length_b   1.000
_cell.length_c   1.000
_cell.angle_alpha   90.00
_cell.angle_beta   90.00
_cell.angle_gamma   90.00
#
_symmetry.space_group_name_H-M   'P 1'
#
loop_
_entity.id
_entity.type
_entity.pdbx_description
1 polymer ?
#
loop_
_entity_poly.entity_id
_entity_poly.type
_entity_poly.pdbx_seq_one_letter_code
_entity_poly.pdbx_strand_id
1 'polypeptide(L)'
;MEYNINSQRQSIFITIFIVLLWNVLADYYGQSLSLFLFVLLIAIWLASFRFKFTIHREHLIYQILLFNKPIIKKNIYPDQINQLKLIRVGWAKKAAIIKMKKGINIRLCVL
;
A
#
# COMPACT_ATOMS: atom_id res chain seq x y z
N MET A 1 -0.42 -19.42 -3.79
CA MET A 1 0.31 -18.90 -2.62
C MET A 1 -0.15 -17.49 -2.33
N GLU A 2 -0.50 -17.19 -1.08
CA GLU A 2 -0.94 -15.86 -0.65
C GLU A 2 0.21 -15.12 0.04
N TYR A 3 0.47 -13.88 -0.38
CA TYR A 3 1.47 -13.00 0.21
C TYR A 3 0.78 -11.75 0.74
N ASN A 4 0.92 -11.51 2.04
CA ASN A 4 0.49 -10.27 2.67
C ASN A 4 1.64 -9.26 2.55
N ILE A 5 1.44 -8.22 1.74
CA ILE A 5 2.48 -7.26 1.43
C ILE A 5 2.28 -6.06 2.34
N ASN A 6 3.11 -5.97 3.38
CA ASN A 6 3.13 -4.77 4.22
C ASN A 6 3.93 -3.67 3.52
N SER A 7 3.26 -2.60 3.11
CA SER A 7 3.88 -1.49 2.40
C SER A 7 4.60 -0.58 3.40
N GLN A 8 5.86 -0.90 3.70
CA GLN A 8 6.70 -0.11 4.62
C GLN A 8 6.74 1.38 4.23
N ARG A 9 6.71 1.70 2.92
CA ARG A 9 6.67 3.09 2.42
C ARG A 9 5.38 3.81 2.78
N GLN A 10 4.23 3.13 2.78
CA GLN A 10 2.95 3.77 3.11
C GLN A 10 2.93 4.24 4.56
N SER A 11 3.46 3.44 5.49
CA SER A 11 3.54 3.86 6.89
C SER A 11 4.33 5.16 7.04
N ILE A 12 5.47 5.30 6.35
CA ILE A 12 6.28 6.53 6.39
C ILE A 12 5.51 7.72 5.81
N PHE A 13 4.88 7.57 4.63
CA PHE A 13 4.10 8.64 4.01
C PHE A 13 2.90 9.05 4.87
N ILE A 14 2.22 8.08 5.50
CA ILE A 14 1.10 8.32 6.40
C ILE A 14 1.58 9.11 7.63
N THR A 15 2.70 8.74 8.24
CA THR A 15 3.25 9.48 9.39
C THR A 15 3.59 10.93 9.03
N ILE A 16 4.29 11.15 7.91
CA ILE A 16 4.63 12.52 7.46
C ILE A 16 3.35 13.32 7.20
N PHE A 17 2.37 12.74 6.52
CA PHE A 17 1.10 13.38 6.23
C PHE A 17 0.34 13.77 7.50
N ILE A 18 0.28 12.86 8.49
CA ILE A 18 -0.40 13.12 9.77
C ILE A 18 0.29 14.28 10.52
N VAL A 19 1.63 14.30 10.56
CA VAL A 19 2.37 15.37 11.25
C VAL A 19 2.13 16.72 10.58
N LEU A 20 2.15 16.77 9.25
CA LEU A 20 1.86 18.01 8.51
C LEU A 20 0.40 18.45 8.72
N LEU A 21 -0.54 17.52 8.62
CA LEU A 21 -1.97 17.78 8.82
C LEU A 21 -2.24 18.33 10.22
N TRP A 22 -1.62 17.74 11.24
CA TRP A 22 -1.71 18.22 12.62
C TRP A 22 -1.20 19.66 12.75
N ASN A 23 -0.02 19.97 12.22
CA ASN A 23 0.54 21.33 12.31
C ASN A 23 -0.36 22.37 11.64
N VAL A 24 -0.87 22.08 10.43
CA VAL A 24 -1.77 23.00 9.70
C VAL A 24 -3.09 23.21 10.47
N LEU A 25 -3.69 22.14 10.99
CA LEU A 25 -4.95 22.23 11.72
C LEU A 25 -4.78 22.93 13.08
N ALA A 26 -3.68 22.67 13.78
CA ALA A 26 -3.39 23.27 15.08
C ALA A 26 -3.12 24.78 14.98
N ASP A 27 -2.49 25.22 13.89
CA ASP A 27 -2.25 26.65 13.63
C ASP A 27 -3.56 27.40 13.34
N TYR A 28 -4.46 26.79 12.57
CA TYR A 28 -5.70 27.44 12.12
C TYR A 28 -6.84 27.40 13.16
N TYR A 29 -6.96 26.29 13.90
CA TYR A 29 -8.09 26.03 14.81
C TYR A 29 -7.68 25.90 16.29
N GLY A 30 -6.39 26.08 16.61
CA GLY A 30 -5.84 25.88 17.96
C GLY A 30 -5.71 24.41 18.36
N GLN A 31 -5.23 24.17 19.58
CA GLN A 31 -4.99 22.82 20.12
C GLN A 31 -6.24 22.24 20.80
N SER A 32 -7.34 22.10 20.06
CA SER A 32 -8.57 21.50 20.61
C SER A 32 -8.50 19.96 20.64
N LEU A 33 -9.08 19.36 21.68
CA LEU A 33 -9.14 17.90 21.85
C LEU A 33 -9.96 17.24 20.72
N SER A 34 -10.96 17.94 20.19
CA SER A 34 -11.78 17.48 19.05
C SER A 34 -10.95 17.30 17.78
N LEU A 35 -10.06 18.25 17.47
CA LEU A 35 -9.16 18.14 16.30
C LEU A 35 -8.20 16.96 16.44
N PHE A 36 -7.69 16.72 17.65
CA PHE A 36 -6.83 15.58 17.91
C PHE A 36 -7.54 14.26 17.61
N LEU A 37 -8.77 14.10 18.10
CA LEU A 37 -9.60 12.92 17.81
C LEU A 37 -9.86 12.77 16.31
N PHE A 38 -10.10 13.88 15.59
CA PHE A 38 -10.32 13.86 14.15
C PHE A 38 -9.09 13.38 13.37
N VAL A 39 -7.90 13.89 13.68
CA VAL A 39 -6.64 13.46 13.05
C VAL A 39 -6.36 12.00 13.36
N LEU A 40 -6.65 11.55 14.58
CA LEU A 40 -6.45 10.16 15.00
C LEU A 40 -7.40 9.20 14.25
N LEU A 41 -8.65 9.60 14.02
CA LEU A 41 -9.60 8.85 13.19
C LEU A 41 -9.09 8.72 11.74
N ILE A 42 -8.56 9.79 11.15
CA ILE A 42 -7.96 9.76 9.81
C ILE A 42 -6.75 8.80 9.79
N ALA A 43 -5.92 8.83 10.82
CA ALA A 43 -4.76 7.95 10.93
C ALA A 43 -5.17 6.47 10.97
N ILE A 44 -6.17 6.11 11.78
CA ILE A 44 -6.70 4.74 11.84
C ILE A 44 -7.28 4.32 10.49
N TRP A 45 -8.00 5.22 9.82
CA TRP A 45 -8.59 4.95 8.51
C TRP A 45 -7.50 4.68 7.46
N LEU A 46 -6.45 5.51 7.40
CA LEU A 46 -5.31 5.32 6.51
C LEU A 46 -4.49 4.06 6.84
N ALA A 47 -4.36 3.70 8.12
CA ALA A 47 -3.64 2.50 8.55
C ALA A 47 -4.41 1.19 8.24
N SER A 48 -5.71 1.29 7.97
CA SER A 48 -6.57 0.12 7.72
C SER A 48 -6.43 -0.45 6.31
N PHE A 49 -5.72 0.25 5.41
CA PHE A 49 -5.41 -0.24 4.08
C PHE A 49 -4.37 -1.36 4.14
N ARG A 50 -4.71 -2.52 3.59
CA ARG A 50 -3.82 -3.69 3.48
C ARG A 50 -3.73 -4.15 2.04
N PHE A 51 -2.55 -4.65 1.66
CA PHE A 51 -2.28 -5.11 0.31
C PHE A 51 -2.06 -6.61 0.32
N LYS A 52 -2.89 -7.34 -0.43
CA LYS A 52 -2.74 -8.78 -0.63
C LYS A 52 -2.38 -9.07 -2.07
N PHE A 53 -1.46 -10.01 -2.23
CA PHE A 53 -1.06 -10.50 -3.54
C PHE A 53 -1.12 -12.02 -3.54
N THR A 54 -1.94 -12.59 -4.41
CA THR A 54 -2.14 -14.03 -4.49
C THR A 54 -1.69 -14.54 -5.84
N ILE A 55 -0.79 -15.52 -5.83
CA ILE A 55 -0.28 -16.20 -7.02
C ILE A 55 -1.10 -17.48 -7.22
N HIS A 56 -1.87 -17.55 -8.31
CA HIS A 56 -2.48 -18.77 -8.82
C HIS A 56 -1.66 -19.31 -10.01
N ARG A 57 -1.94 -20.54 -10.44
CA ARG A 57 -1.20 -21.18 -11.55
C ARG A 57 -1.34 -20.43 -12.87
N GLU A 58 -2.52 -19.88 -13.13
CA GLU A 58 -2.86 -19.25 -14.42
C GLU A 58 -2.83 -17.73 -14.38
N HIS A 59 -2.93 -17.13 -13.19
CA HIS A 59 -3.05 -15.68 -13.05
C HIS A 59 -2.58 -15.19 -11.68
N LEU A 60 -2.28 -13.89 -11.61
CA LEU A 60 -1.90 -13.18 -10.40
C LEU A 60 -3.07 -12.30 -9.96
N ILE A 61 -3.37 -12.29 -8.67
CA ILE A 61 -4.44 -11.46 -8.12
C ILE A 61 -3.82 -10.42 -7.19
N TYR A 62 -3.97 -9.15 -7.55
CA TYR A 62 -3.62 -8.03 -6.70
C TYR A 62 -4.88 -7.47 -6.04
N GLN A 63 -4.89 -7.43 -4.71
CA GLN A 63 -6.04 -6.98 -3.92
C GLN A 63 -5.63 -5.87 -2.94
N ILE A 64 -6.45 -4.83 -2.88
CA ILE A 64 -6.40 -3.80 -1.84
C ILE A 64 -7.59 -4.02 -0.92
N LEU A 65 -7.30 -4.32 0.34
CA LEU A 65 -8.27 -4.51 1.39
C LEU A 65 -8.38 -3.23 2.22
N LEU A 66 -9.60 -2.88 2.62
CA LEU A 66 -9.87 -1.90 3.67
C LEU A 66 -10.72 -2.59 4.73
N PHE A 67 -10.32 -2.50 6.00
CA PHE A 67 -11.00 -3.21 7.10
C PHE A 67 -11.26 -4.69 6.78
N ASN A 68 -10.27 -5.34 6.15
CA ASN A 68 -10.32 -6.75 5.73
C ASN A 68 -11.33 -7.08 4.61
N LYS A 69 -12.02 -6.08 4.03
CA LYS A 69 -12.87 -6.24 2.84
C LYS A 69 -12.13 -5.79 1.57
N PRO A 70 -12.18 -6.56 0.46
CA PRO A 70 -11.54 -6.17 -0.80
C PRO A 70 -12.29 -5.00 -1.44
N ILE A 71 -11.61 -3.86 -1.59
CA ILE A 71 -12.12 -2.72 -2.36
C ILE A 71 -11.75 -2.91 -3.83
N ILE A 72 -10.48 -3.21 -4.10
CA ILE A 72 -9.95 -3.30 -5.45
C ILE A 72 -9.37 -4.69 -5.63
N LYS A 73 -9.88 -5.44 -6.60
CA LYS A 73 -9.34 -6.72 -7.05
C LYS A 73 -8.96 -6.61 -8.51
N LYS A 74 -7.68 -6.81 -8.82
CA LYS A 74 -7.15 -6.84 -10.18
C LYS A 74 -6.58 -8.21 -10.48
N ASN A 75 -7.21 -8.90 -11.43
CA ASN A 75 -6.68 -10.15 -11.99
C ASN A 75 -5.71 -9.80 -13.12
N ILE A 76 -4.54 -10.43 -13.12
CA ILE A 76 -3.45 -10.17 -14.04
C ILE A 76 -3.05 -11.50 -14.66
N TYR A 77 -3.22 -11.60 -15.97
CA TYR A 77 -2.86 -12.78 -16.73
C TYR A 77 -1.44 -12.65 -17.34
N PRO A 78 -0.73 -13.76 -17.60
CA PRO A 78 0.65 -13.75 -18.10
C PRO A 78 0.82 -12.98 -19.41
N ASP A 79 -0.16 -13.02 -20.31
CA ASP A 79 -0.22 -12.29 -21.57
C ASP A 79 -0.19 -10.76 -21.40
N GLN A 80 -0.66 -10.27 -20.24
CA GLN A 80 -0.67 -8.85 -19.88
C GLN A 80 0.66 -8.38 -19.28
N ILE A 81 1.56 -9.31 -18.94
CA ILE A 81 2.87 -9.02 -18.39
C ILE A 81 3.85 -8.81 -19.54
N ASN A 82 4.51 -7.66 -19.56
CA ASN A 82 5.56 -7.39 -20.53
C ASN A 82 6.89 -7.97 -20.04
N GLN A 83 7.20 -7.78 -18.75
CA GLN A 83 8.45 -8.24 -18.17
C GLN A 83 8.31 -8.45 -16.66
N LEU A 84 8.98 -9.47 -16.14
CA LEU A 84 9.18 -9.66 -14.70
C LEU A 84 10.67 -9.51 -14.39
N LYS A 85 11.02 -8.53 -13.55
CA LYS A 85 12.40 -8.31 -13.08
C LYS A 85 12.49 -8.68 -11.61
N LEU A 86 13.31 -9.67 -11.29
CA LEU A 86 13.68 -9.99 -9.91
C LEU A 86 14.87 -9.11 -9.53
N ILE A 87 14.72 -8.34 -8.45
CA ILE A 87 15.76 -7.45 -7.93
C ILE A 87 15.94 -7.70 -6.44
N ARG A 88 17.10 -7.33 -5.91
CA ARG A 88 17.33 -7.23 -4.47
C ARG A 88 17.11 -5.77 -4.04
N VAL A 89 16.40 -5.56 -2.93
CA VAL A 89 16.19 -4.23 -2.35
C VAL A 89 16.99 -4.15 -1.05
N GLY A 90 18.03 -3.32 -1.04
CA GLY A 90 19.00 -3.26 0.05
C GLY A 90 19.86 -4.53 0.12
N TRP A 91 20.20 -4.96 1.35
CA TRP A 91 21.14 -6.07 1.57
C TRP A 91 20.47 -7.45 1.64
N ALA A 92 19.23 -7.55 2.13
CA ALA A 92 18.58 -8.84 2.42
C ALA A 92 17.28 -9.09 1.63
N LYS A 93 16.52 -8.04 1.28
CA LYS A 93 15.13 -8.22 0.81
C LYS A 93 15.07 -8.56 -0.68
N LYS A 94 14.21 -9.50 -1.05
CA LYS A 94 13.95 -9.86 -2.45
C LYS A 94 12.73 -9.08 -2.94
N ALA A 95 12.79 -8.58 -4.17
CA ALA A 95 11.68 -7.89 -4.78
C ALA A 95 11.48 -8.33 -6.23
N ALA A 96 10.25 -8.18 -6.71
CA ALA A 96 9.87 -8.44 -8.08
C ALA A 96 9.17 -7.20 -8.63
N ILE A 97 9.61 -6.72 -9.79
CA ILE A 97 8.94 -5.68 -10.55
C ILE A 97 8.25 -6.34 -11.73
N ILE A 98 6.92 -6.32 -11.72
CA ILE A 98 6.06 -6.78 -12.80
C ILE A 98 5.71 -5.57 -13.66
N LYS A 99 6.32 -5.48 -14.83
CA LYS A 99 5.98 -4.47 -15.84
C LYS A 99 4.78 -4.97 -16.62
N MET A 100 3.69 -4.22 -16.54
CA MET A 100 2.46 -4.51 -17.29
C MET A 100 2.56 -3.93 -18.70
N LYS A 101 1.97 -4.59 -19.69
CA LYS A 101 1.84 -4.02 -21.06
C LYS A 101 0.99 -2.75 -21.08
N LYS A 102 -0.05 -2.70 -20.23
CA LYS A 102 -0.94 -1.53 -20.05
C LYS A 102 -1.23 -1.30 -18.56
N GLY A 103 -1.25 -0.03 -18.17
CA GLY A 103 -1.59 0.42 -16.81
C GLY A 103 -0.40 0.49 -15.85
N ILE A 104 -0.68 0.33 -14.55
CA ILE A 104 0.29 0.56 -13.48
C ILE A 104 1.22 -0.65 -13.32
N ASN A 105 2.53 -0.38 -13.26
CA ASN A 105 3.55 -1.37 -12.94
C ASN A 105 3.47 -1.79 -11.47
N ILE A 106 3.56 -3.09 -11.20
CA ILE A 106 3.40 -3.63 -9.84
C ILE A 106 4.79 -3.92 -9.30
N ARG A 107 5.11 -3.34 -8.15
CA ARG A 107 6.37 -3.57 -7.44
C ARG A 107 6.06 -4.30 -6.16
N LEU A 108 6.57 -5.52 -6.04
CA LEU A 108 6.37 -6.39 -4.89
C LEU A 108 7.72 -6.51 -4.18
N CYS A 109 7.77 -6.20 -2.89
CA CYS A 109 8.93 -6.48 -2.06
C CYS A 109 8.48 -7.50 -1.01
N VAL A 110 9.13 -8.65 -0.99
CA VAL A 110 8.88 -9.70 0.00
C VAL A 110 10.09 -9.71 0.94
N LEU A 111 9.79 -9.70 2.25
CA LEU A 111 10.79 -9.82 3.31
C LEU A 111 11.44 -11.20 3.27
#